data_AF-A0A7L4PMQ5-F1
#
_entry.id   AF-A0A7L4PMQ5-F1
#
_cell.length_a   1.000
_cell.length_b   1.000
_cell.length_c   1.000
_cell.angle_alpha   90.00
_cell.angle_beta   90.00
_cell.angle_gamma   90.00
#
_symmetry.space_group_name_H-M   'P 1'
#
loop_
_entity.id
_entity.type
_entity.pdbx_description
1 polymer ?
#
loop_
_entity_poly.entity_id
_entity_poly.type
_entity_poly.pdbx_seq_one_letter_code
_entity_poly.pdbx_strand_id
1 'polypeptide(L)'
;MVGGDLDEERILWEGKPSGLTTGVTSSTRYILTNERLKISSGRIGKKHEEIELLRIKDVKVKQSLSDRAQGIGNIEILSTDETTPKIVLKDVKDPA
;
A
#
# COMPACT_ATOMS: atom_id res chain seq x y z
N MET A 1 9.61 -5.37 -34.66
CA MET A 1 8.53 -5.67 -33.69
C MET A 1 9.18 -5.79 -32.31
N VAL A 2 9.12 -4.74 -31.49
CA VAL A 2 9.38 -4.81 -30.05
C VAL A 2 8.48 -3.75 -29.45
N GLY A 3 7.31 -4.14 -28.96
CA GLY A 3 6.28 -3.22 -28.49
C GLY A 3 5.17 -3.94 -27.73
N GLY A 4 5.54 -4.93 -26.92
CA GLY A 4 4.58 -5.75 -26.17
C GLY A 4 4.79 -5.76 -24.65
N ASP A 5 5.96 -5.39 -24.13
CA ASP A 5 6.30 -5.63 -22.71
C ASP A 5 6.11 -4.41 -21.79
N LEU A 6 5.79 -3.23 -22.34
CA LEU A 6 5.64 -2.00 -21.55
C LEU A 6 4.18 -1.67 -21.21
N ASP A 7 3.22 -2.33 -21.87
CA ASP A 7 1.80 -1.97 -21.80
C ASP A 7 0.97 -2.91 -20.89
N GLU A 8 1.54 -4.01 -20.39
CA GLU A 8 0.84 -4.92 -19.48
C GLU A 8 0.98 -4.51 -18.02
N GLU A 9 -0.15 -4.43 -17.31
CA GLU A 9 -0.18 -4.27 -15.86
C GLU A 9 0.34 -5.56 -15.19
N ARG A 10 1.46 -5.46 -14.47
CA ARG A 10 2.10 -6.57 -13.74
C ARG A 10 2.27 -6.23 -12.27
N ILE A 11 2.14 -7.25 -11.42
CA ILE A 11 2.37 -7.14 -9.98
C ILE A 11 3.88 -6.98 -9.73
N LEU A 12 4.24 -5.94 -8.99
CA LEU A 12 5.60 -5.67 -8.52
C LEU A 12 5.80 -6.13 -7.07
N TRP A 13 4.75 -6.03 -6.26
CA TRP A 13 4.80 -6.40 -4.85
C TRP A 13 3.43 -6.75 -4.28
N GLU A 14 3.41 -7.68 -3.35
CA GLU A 14 2.25 -8.01 -2.53
C GLU A 14 2.60 -7.91 -1.05
N GLY A 15 1.68 -7.34 -0.28
CA GLY A 15 1.83 -7.20 1.16
C GLY A 15 0.54 -7.31 1.93
N LYS A 16 0.70 -7.42 3.24
CA LYS A 16 -0.39 -7.35 4.23
C LYS A 16 0.18 -6.75 5.51
N PRO A 17 -0.66 -6.09 6.34
CA PRO A 17 -0.22 -5.66 7.66
C PRO A 17 0.37 -6.83 8.46
N SER A 18 1.46 -6.58 9.19
CA SER A 18 2.11 -7.60 10.02
C SER A 18 1.19 -8.17 11.10
N GLY A 19 0.17 -7.40 11.51
CA GLY A 19 -0.80 -7.79 12.54
C GLY A 19 -0.26 -7.72 13.97
N LEU A 20 0.99 -7.28 14.17
CA LEU A 20 1.64 -7.24 15.48
C LEU A 20 1.14 -6.10 16.38
N THR A 21 0.73 -4.96 15.81
CA THR A 21 0.56 -3.70 16.57
C THR A 21 -0.88 -3.19 16.58
N THR A 22 -1.66 -3.40 15.51
CA THR A 22 -2.86 -2.57 15.31
C THR A 22 -4.20 -3.30 15.52
N GLY A 23 -4.21 -4.60 15.86
CA GLY A 23 -5.47 -5.37 15.95
C GLY A 23 -6.28 -5.39 14.65
N VAL A 24 -5.68 -4.91 13.54
CA VAL A 24 -6.26 -4.90 12.20
C VAL A 24 -6.27 -6.34 11.71
N THR A 25 -7.41 -6.95 11.96
CA THR A 25 -7.93 -8.15 11.32
C THR A 25 -7.32 -8.40 9.93
N SER A 26 -6.69 -9.57 9.83
CA SER A 26 -6.15 -10.38 8.71
C SER A 26 -6.66 -10.23 7.27
N SER A 27 -7.62 -9.36 6.96
CA SER A 27 -8.25 -9.24 5.65
C SER A 27 -7.81 -8.02 4.84
N THR A 28 -6.79 -7.31 5.30
CA THR A 28 -6.17 -6.24 4.50
C THR A 28 -5.07 -6.81 3.60
N ARG A 29 -5.12 -6.52 2.30
CA ARG A 29 -4.13 -6.89 1.30
C ARG A 29 -3.73 -5.65 0.49
N TYR A 30 -2.44 -5.54 0.24
CA TYR A 30 -1.81 -4.51 -0.58
C TYR A 30 -1.21 -5.17 -1.82
N ILE A 31 -1.48 -4.63 -3.00
CA ILE A 31 -0.90 -5.09 -4.25
C ILE A 31 -0.40 -3.85 -4.99
N LEU A 32 0.91 -3.79 -5.22
CA LEU A 32 1.53 -2.78 -6.05
C LEU A 32 1.75 -3.36 -7.45
N THR A 33 1.21 -2.68 -8.46
CA THR A 33 1.53 -2.96 -9.86
C THR A 33 2.45 -1.87 -10.41
N ASN A 34 2.85 -2.00 -11.68
CA ASN A 34 3.53 -0.93 -12.41
C ASN A 34 2.61 0.27 -12.72
N GLU A 35 1.29 0.15 -12.53
CA GLU A 35 0.34 1.24 -12.83
C GLU A 35 -0.35 1.81 -11.60
N ARG A 36 -0.65 0.97 -10.60
CA ARG A 36 -1.46 1.39 -9.46
C ARG A 36 -1.16 0.60 -8.18
N LEU A 37 -1.55 1.17 -7.06
CA LEU A 37 -1.59 0.49 -5.78
C LEU A 37 -3.05 0.13 -5.47
N LYS A 38 -3.31 -1.16 -5.28
CA LYS A 38 -4.62 -1.74 -4.96
C LYS A 38 -4.64 -2.15 -3.48
N ILE A 39 -5.65 -1.70 -2.76
CA ILE A 39 -5.82 -1.95 -1.33
C ILE A 39 -7.20 -2.56 -1.12
N SER A 40 -7.22 -3.77 -0.57
CA SER A 40 -8.46 -4.48 -0.22
C SER A 40 -8.50 -4.68 1.29
N SER A 41 -9.61 -4.37 1.96
CA SER A 41 -9.76 -4.50 3.41
C SER A 41 -11.18 -4.89 3.85
N GLY A 42 -11.34 -5.38 5.09
CA GLY A 42 -12.64 -5.64 5.73
C GLY A 42 -13.01 -7.13 5.86
N ARG A 43 -13.86 -7.46 6.85
CA ARG A 43 -14.40 -8.83 7.07
C ARG A 43 -15.85 -9.00 6.64
N ILE A 44 -16.66 -7.93 6.75
CA ILE A 44 -18.13 -7.97 6.56
C ILE A 44 -18.58 -7.03 5.43
N GLY A 45 -17.87 -5.92 5.21
CA GLY A 45 -17.95 -5.09 4.00
C GLY A 45 -16.57 -4.98 3.37
N LYS A 46 -16.45 -5.31 2.08
CA LYS A 46 -15.17 -5.28 1.36
C LYS A 46 -14.86 -3.84 0.93
N LYS A 47 -13.92 -3.21 1.64
CA LYS A 47 -13.16 -2.00 1.31
C LYS A 47 -12.27 -2.21 0.08
N HIS A 48 -12.57 -1.69 -1.12
CA HIS A 48 -11.61 -1.68 -2.24
C HIS A 48 -11.23 -0.24 -2.58
N GLU A 49 -9.94 0.06 -2.55
CA GLU A 49 -9.35 1.34 -2.94
C GLU A 49 -8.26 1.08 -3.97
N GLU A 50 -8.22 1.88 -5.04
CA GLU A 50 -7.15 1.84 -6.03
C GLU A 50 -6.65 3.27 -6.27
N ILE A 51 -5.32 3.42 -6.39
CA ILE A 51 -4.68 4.69 -6.70
C ILE A 51 -3.65 4.49 -7.82
N GLU A 52 -3.81 5.24 -8.90
CA GLU A 52 -2.84 5.28 -9.99
C GLU A 52 -1.51 5.86 -9.47
N LEU A 53 -0.39 5.22 -9.81
CA LEU A 53 0.93 5.67 -9.40
C LEU A 53 1.25 7.07 -9.94
N LEU A 54 0.72 7.41 -11.11
CA LEU A 54 0.84 8.74 -11.71
C LEU A 54 0.23 9.86 -10.83
N ARG A 55 -0.73 9.54 -9.96
CA ARG A 55 -1.37 10.50 -9.05
C ARG A 55 -0.66 10.63 -7.71
N ILE A 56 0.32 9.77 -7.43
CA ILE A 56 1.08 9.83 -6.19
C ILE A 56 1.98 11.06 -6.24
N LYS A 57 1.75 11.95 -5.28
CA LYS A 57 2.54 13.18 -5.11
C LYS A 57 3.75 12.96 -4.23
N ASP A 58 3.58 12.17 -3.16
CA ASP A 58 4.62 12.00 -2.14
C ASP A 58 4.39 10.69 -1.37
N VAL A 59 5.47 10.08 -0.90
CA VAL A 59 5.48 8.83 -0.13
C VAL A 59 6.38 9.01 1.09
N LYS A 60 5.85 8.78 2.28
CA LYS A 60 6.57 8.94 3.55
C LYS A 60 6.51 7.67 4.37
N VAL A 61 7.64 7.31 4.96
CA VAL A 61 7.71 6.24 5.95
C VAL A 61 7.64 6.85 7.34
N LYS A 62 6.69 6.39 8.15
CA LYS A 62 6.57 6.73 9.57
C LYS A 62 6.83 5.50 10.42
N GLN A 63 7.87 5.60 11.25
CA GLN A 63 8.27 4.57 12.19
C GLN A 63 8.52 5.17 13.56
N SER A 64 7.78 4.70 14.56
CA SER A 64 8.10 4.93 15.97
C SER A 64 9.31 4.07 16.40
N LEU A 65 9.82 4.29 17.62
CA LEU A 65 10.90 3.45 18.16
C LEU A 65 10.50 1.97 18.27
N SER A 66 9.26 1.70 18.69
CA SER A 66 8.72 0.34 18.78
C SER A 66 8.52 -0.31 17.41
N ASP A 67 8.15 0.46 16.39
CA ASP A 67 8.00 -0.05 15.03
C ASP A 67 9.36 -0.48 14.46
N ARG A 68 10.40 0.34 14.69
CA ARG A 68 11.78 0.00 14.30
C ARG A 68 12.28 -1.28 14.97
N ALA A 69 12.04 -1.43 16.28
CA ALA A 69 12.43 -2.64 17.02
C ALA A 69 11.75 -3.91 16.46
N GLN A 70 10.58 -3.77 15.85
CA GLN A 70 9.82 -4.86 15.24
C GLN A 70 10.06 -4.99 13.72
N GLY A 71 10.87 -4.12 13.11
CA GLY A 71 11.10 -4.09 11.66
C GLY A 71 9.85 -3.75 10.85
N ILE A 72 8.93 -2.97 11.40
CA ILE A 72 7.68 -2.56 10.72
C ILE A 72 7.56 -1.03 10.64
N GLY A 73 6.61 -0.53 9.87
CA GLY A 73 6.26 0.89 9.84
C GLY A 73 5.06 1.18 8.95
N ASN A 74 4.65 2.44 8.95
CA ASN A 74 3.52 2.90 8.15
C ASN A 74 4.02 3.67 6.94
N ILE A 75 3.46 3.36 5.75
CA ILE A 75 3.73 4.11 4.52
C ILE A 75 2.54 5.05 4.29
N GLU A 76 2.77 6.35 4.42
CA GLU A 76 1.80 7.38 4.07
C GLU A 76 1.99 7.80 2.61
N ILE A 77 0.91 7.75 1.84
CA ILE A 77 0.87 8.14 0.44
C ILE A 77 -0.03 9.35 0.32
N LEU A 78 0.49 10.41 -0.28
CA LEU A 78 -0.26 11.62 -0.63
C LEU A 78 -0.55 11.61 -2.12
N SER A 79 -1.79 11.90 -2.48
CA SER A 79 -2.29 11.83 -3.86
C SER A 79 -2.87 13.17 -4.30
N THR A 80 -2.86 13.40 -5.61
CA THR A 80 -3.68 14.46 -6.24
C THR A 80 -5.12 14.01 -6.51
N ASP A 81 -5.45 12.75 -6.23
CA ASP A 81 -6.82 12.24 -6.33
C ASP A 81 -7.71 12.89 -5.27
N GLU A 82 -8.73 13.63 -5.70
CA GLU A 82 -9.64 14.36 -4.82
C GLU A 82 -10.50 13.43 -3.96
N THR A 83 -10.78 12.21 -4.44
CA THR A 83 -11.59 11.23 -3.71
C THR A 83 -10.81 10.55 -2.61
N THR A 84 -9.50 10.35 -2.82
CA THR A 84 -8.61 9.63 -1.92
C THR A 84 -7.25 10.34 -1.78
N PRO A 85 -7.22 11.53 -1.14
CA PRO A 85 -6.03 12.38 -1.11
C PRO A 85 -4.90 11.86 -0.21
N LYS A 86 -5.24 10.96 0.74
CA LYS A 86 -4.27 10.36 1.67
C LYS A 86 -4.59 8.91 1.94
N ILE A 87 -3.59 8.04 1.78
CA ILE A 87 -3.65 6.61 2.03
C ILE A 87 -2.56 6.23 3.02
N VAL A 88 -2.82 5.23 3.86
CA VAL A 88 -1.83 4.70 4.81
C VAL A 88 -1.78 3.17 4.72
N LEU A 89 -0.63 2.64 4.28
CA LEU A 89 -0.32 1.22 4.41
C LEU A 89 0.22 0.99 5.82
N LYS A 90 -0.46 0.14 6.59
CA LYS A 90 -0.18 -0.07 8.00
C LYS A 90 0.72 -1.27 8.22
N ASP A 91 1.61 -1.16 9.19
CA ASP A 91 2.46 -2.24 9.70
C ASP A 91 3.20 -3.02 8.58
N VAL A 92 3.71 -2.29 7.59
CA VAL A 92 4.52 -2.81 6.49
C VAL A 92 5.86 -3.25 7.04
N LYS A 93 6.27 -4.48 6.74
CA LYS A 93 7.59 -5.01 7.11
C LYS A 93 8.68 -4.39 6.25
N ASP A 94 9.83 -4.14 6.88
CA ASP A 94 11.02 -3.57 6.24
C ASP A 94 10.70 -2.37 5.32
N PRO A 95 10.05 -1.31 5.85
CA PRO A 95 9.50 -0.24 5.03
C PRO A 95 10.54 0.80 4.57
N ALA A 96 11.82 0.64 4.95
CA ALA A 96 12.91 1.60 4.75
C ALA A 96 14.04 0.99 3.91
#